data_AF-A0A5J9UUG6-F1
#
_entry.id   AF-A0A5J9UUG6-F1
#
_cell.length_a   1.000
_cell.length_b   1.000
_cell.length_c   1.000
_cell.angle_alpha   90.00
_cell.angle_beta   90.00
_cell.angle_gamma   90.00
#
_symmetry.space_group_name_H-M   'P 1'
#
loop_
_entity.id
_entity.type
_entity.pdbx_description
1 polymer ?
#
loop_
_entity_poly.entity_id
_entity_poly.type
_entity_poly.pdbx_seq_one_letter_code
_entity_poly.pdbx_strand_id
1 'polypeptide(L)'
;MEFPNDPPHNKETLPLGDGFIAPMCLCGTPCRIVKSLVLGDDYGKRLWMCKNYQYDHSQRLYFSDGRSRSPPPLCEFIEYVDTEQTPEDIAHVYRVAQRARRHWLVWKLRKGERRNAER
;
A
#
# COMPACT_ATOMS: atom_id res chain seq x y z
N MET A 1 -3.34 -5.10 17.37
CA MET A 1 -2.30 -5.29 16.34
C MET A 1 -2.63 -4.24 15.29
N GLU A 2 -1.99 -3.08 15.37
CA GLU A 2 -2.05 -2.13 14.25
C GLU A 2 -1.17 -2.74 13.16
N PHE A 3 -1.79 -3.13 12.05
CA PHE A 3 -1.03 -3.45 10.84
C PHE A 3 -0.43 -2.11 10.38
N PRO A 4 0.90 -1.90 10.39
CA PRO A 4 1.49 -0.59 10.07
C PRO A 4 1.42 -0.24 8.58
N ASN A 5 0.49 -0.84 7.85
CA ASN A 5 0.45 -0.87 6.40
C ASN A 5 -0.87 -0.29 5.89
N ASP A 6 -1.04 1.01 6.10
CA ASP A 6 -1.97 1.85 5.35
C ASP A 6 -1.30 3.24 5.11
N PRO A 7 -1.65 3.94 4.01
CA PRO A 7 -0.78 4.25 2.85
C PRO A 7 0.18 5.44 3.08
N PRO A 8 1.31 5.59 2.33
CA PRO A 8 1.54 5.18 0.93
C PRO A 8 2.80 4.33 0.66
N HIS A 9 3.55 3.88 1.67
CA HIS A 9 4.86 3.23 1.46
C HIS A 9 4.81 1.87 0.72
N ASN A 10 3.63 1.26 0.63
CA ASN A 10 3.45 -0.05 0.00
C ASN A 10 2.95 0.07 -1.44
N LYS A 11 3.26 1.17 -2.13
CA LYS A 11 2.94 1.35 -3.55
C LYS A 11 4.16 1.92 -4.26
N GLU A 12 4.57 1.27 -5.33
CA GLU A 12 5.69 1.70 -6.18
C GLU A 12 5.14 2.40 -7.43
N THR A 13 5.58 3.62 -7.71
CA THR A 13 5.14 4.32 -8.94
C THR A 13 5.85 3.71 -10.13
N LEU A 14 5.07 3.27 -11.13
CA LEU A 14 5.63 2.74 -12.37
C LEU A 14 5.75 3.86 -13.41
N PRO A 15 6.77 3.83 -14.28
CA PRO A 15 6.81 4.71 -15.43
C PRO A 15 5.64 4.37 -16.36
N LEU A 16 5.01 5.42 -16.90
CA LEU A 16 3.97 5.25 -17.90
C LEU A 16 4.64 4.76 -19.20
N GLY A 17 4.45 3.48 -19.55
CA GLY A 17 4.96 2.94 -20.82
C GLY A 17 4.14 3.44 -22.00
N ASP A 18 4.75 3.42 -23.19
CA ASP A 18 4.06 3.72 -24.45
C ASP A 18 2.89 2.72 -24.64
N GLY A 19 1.66 3.23 -24.70
CA GLY A 19 0.44 2.45 -24.96
C GLY A 19 -0.58 2.40 -23.81
N PHE A 20 -0.28 2.92 -22.63
CA PHE A 20 -1.28 3.04 -21.56
C PHE A 20 -1.99 4.40 -21.60
N ILE A 21 -3.31 4.39 -21.78
CA ILE A 21 -4.15 5.59 -21.62
C ILE A 21 -4.53 5.69 -20.15
N ALA A 22 -3.94 6.65 -19.44
CA ALA A 22 -4.25 6.89 -18.04
C ALA A 22 -5.68 7.46 -17.90
N PRO A 23 -6.53 6.90 -17.01
CA PRO A 23 -7.83 7.45 -16.73
C PRO A 23 -7.68 8.83 -16.06
N MET A 24 -8.67 9.70 -16.31
CA MET A 24 -8.77 10.98 -15.64
C MET A 24 -9.81 10.89 -14.53
N CYS A 25 -9.37 11.12 -13.29
CA CYS A 25 -10.28 11.33 -12.18
C CYS A 25 -10.86 12.76 -12.21
N LEU A 26 -11.78 13.06 -11.29
CA LEU A 26 -12.41 14.38 -11.17
C LEU A 26 -11.43 15.52 -10.80
N CYS A 27 -10.17 15.22 -10.49
CA CYS A 27 -9.11 16.23 -10.33
C CYS A 27 -8.66 16.87 -11.65
N GLY A 28 -9.09 16.34 -12.81
CA GLY A 28 -8.74 16.90 -14.12
C GLY A 28 -7.30 16.65 -14.56
N THR A 29 -6.57 15.78 -13.87
CA THR A 29 -5.21 15.36 -14.26
C THR A 29 -5.15 13.85 -14.50
N PRO A 30 -4.35 13.37 -15.46
CA PRO A 30 -4.14 11.93 -15.65
C PRO A 30 -3.64 11.26 -14.37
N CYS A 31 -4.26 10.13 -14.01
CA CYS A 31 -3.85 9.32 -12.88
C CYS A 31 -2.46 8.71 -13.12
N ARG A 32 -1.75 8.40 -12.03
CA ARG A 32 -0.48 7.67 -12.10
C ARG A 32 -0.74 6.17 -12.00
N ILE A 33 0.08 5.36 -12.65
CA ILE A 33 0.08 3.91 -12.47
C ILE A 33 1.04 3.54 -11.34
N VAL A 34 0.59 2.68 -10.43
CA VAL A 34 1.41 2.17 -9.33
C VAL A 34 1.28 0.67 -9.23
N LYS A 35 2.32 0.00 -8.72
CA LYS A 35 2.32 -1.41 -8.32
C LYS A 35 2.08 -1.51 -6.82
N SER A 36 1.15 -2.35 -6.40
CA SER A 36 0.93 -2.61 -4.98
C SER A 36 2.03 -3.52 -4.42
N LEU A 37 2.59 -3.12 -3.29
CA LEU A 37 3.51 -3.90 -2.46
C LEU A 37 2.83 -4.35 -1.15
N VAL A 38 1.51 -4.14 -1.04
CA VAL A 38 0.74 -4.60 0.12
C VAL A 38 0.72 -6.12 0.10
N LEU A 39 1.32 -6.75 1.11
CA LEU A 39 1.39 -8.21 1.24
C LEU A 39 -0.01 -8.79 1.49
N GLY A 40 -0.68 -9.17 0.41
CA GLY A 40 -2.03 -9.73 0.38
C GLY A 40 -2.46 -10.00 -1.07
N ASP A 41 -3.76 -10.03 -1.32
CA ASP A 41 -4.34 -10.37 -2.63
C ASP A 41 -4.05 -9.33 -3.71
N ASP A 42 -3.71 -8.11 -3.29
CA ASP A 42 -3.35 -7.02 -4.19
C ASP A 42 -1.84 -6.95 -4.48
N TYR A 43 -1.00 -7.74 -3.81
CA TYR A 43 0.45 -7.69 -4.01
C TYR A 43 0.79 -7.89 -5.49
N GLY A 44 1.64 -7.03 -6.03
CA GLY A 44 2.06 -7.11 -7.42
C GLY A 44 1.09 -6.54 -8.45
N LYS A 45 -0.19 -6.35 -8.12
CA LYS A 45 -1.19 -5.78 -9.04
C LYS A 45 -0.90 -4.31 -9.33
N ARG A 46 -1.14 -3.92 -10.59
CA ARG A 46 -1.09 -2.54 -11.03
C ARG A 46 -2.44 -1.87 -10.87
N LEU A 47 -2.40 -0.62 -10.43
CA LEU A 47 -3.58 0.19 -10.22
C LEU A 47 -3.32 1.64 -10.63
N TRP A 48 -4.31 2.25 -11.28
CA TRP A 48 -4.37 3.68 -11.48
C TRP A 48 -4.74 4.34 -10.16
N MET A 49 -4.03 5.41 -9.82
CA MET A 49 -4.25 6.14 -8.58
C MET A 49 -4.16 7.64 -8.84
N CYS A 50 -5.03 8.41 -8.18
CA CYS A 50 -4.96 9.86 -8.27
C CYS A 50 -3.59 10.38 -7.78
N LYS A 51 -3.11 11.47 -8.40
CA LYS A 51 -1.92 12.19 -7.92
C LYS A 51 -2.21 12.93 -6.61
N ASN A 52 -3.45 13.37 -6.42
CA ASN A 52 -3.98 13.97 -5.18
C ASN A 52 -4.68 12.92 -4.30
N TYR A 53 -4.14 11.70 -4.22
CA TYR A 53 -4.76 10.61 -3.44
C TYR A 53 -4.78 10.93 -1.95
N GLN A 54 -5.94 10.80 -1.29
CA GLN A 54 -6.14 11.33 0.07
C GLN A 54 -5.23 10.73 1.14
N TYR A 55 -4.80 9.49 0.94
CA TYR A 55 -3.95 8.79 1.89
C TYR A 55 -2.47 8.84 1.51
N ASP A 56 -2.09 9.68 0.55
CA ASP A 56 -0.69 9.86 0.21
C ASP A 56 0.00 10.81 1.21
N HIS A 57 0.96 10.30 1.99
CA HIS A 57 1.69 11.07 3.00
C HIS A 57 2.44 12.28 2.43
N SER A 58 2.84 12.21 1.15
CA SER A 58 3.55 13.30 0.47
C SER A 58 2.77 14.62 0.49
N GLN A 59 1.42 14.56 0.51
CA GLN A 59 0.55 15.73 0.57
C GLN A 59 0.42 16.30 1.98
N ARG A 60 0.57 15.48 3.03
CA ARG A 60 0.47 15.96 4.43
C ARG A 60 1.54 16.99 4.78
N LEU A 61 2.68 16.96 4.09
CA LEU A 61 3.78 17.92 4.31
C LEU A 61 3.53 19.30 3.68
N TYR A 62 2.69 19.40 2.64
CA TYR A 62 2.38 20.66 1.94
C TYR A 62 1.34 21.53 2.65
N PHE A 63 0.67 21.03 3.69
CA PHE A 63 -0.32 21.81 4.47
C PHE A 63 0.31 22.63 5.61
N SER A 64 1.63 22.56 5.77
CA SER A 64 2.38 23.23 6.85
C SER A 64 2.69 24.70 6.57
N ASP A 65 2.76 25.10 5.29
CA ASP A 65 3.00 26.49 4.91
C ASP A 65 1.67 27.23 4.87
N GLY A 66 1.47 28.16 5.81
CA GLY A 66 0.21 28.84 6.15
C GLY A 66 -0.43 29.73 5.07
N ARG A 67 -0.43 29.32 3.80
CA ARG A 67 -1.31 29.85 2.76
C ARG A 67 -2.56 28.98 2.70
N SER A 68 -3.68 29.57 3.07
CA SER A 68 -5.03 29.06 2.85
C SER A 68 -5.37 29.02 1.36
N ARG A 69 -4.68 28.19 0.58
CA ARG A 69 -5.30 27.59 -0.59
C ARG A 69 -6.04 26.40 -0.03
N SER A 70 -7.37 26.43 -0.07
CA SER A 70 -8.18 25.24 0.19
C SER A 70 -7.53 24.07 -0.57
N PRO A 71 -7.08 23.01 0.12
CA PRO A 71 -6.52 21.84 -0.52
C PRO A 71 -7.43 21.46 -1.68
N PRO A 72 -6.93 21.16 -2.90
CA PRO A 72 -7.79 20.50 -3.87
C PRO A 72 -8.43 19.31 -3.15
N PRO A 73 -9.76 19.10 -3.28
CA PRO A 73 -10.44 18.07 -2.52
C PRO A 73 -9.68 16.76 -2.72
N LEU A 74 -9.27 16.17 -1.60
CA LEU A 74 -8.50 14.94 -1.62
C LEU A 74 -9.32 13.89 -2.38
N CYS A 75 -8.67 13.15 -3.28
CA CYS A 75 -9.34 12.24 -4.20
C CYS A 75 -9.11 10.80 -3.78
N GLU A 76 -10.14 9.97 -3.81
CA GLU A 76 -10.05 8.54 -3.48
C GLU A 76 -9.94 7.65 -4.71
N PHE A 77 -9.81 8.24 -5.90
CA PHE A 77 -9.86 7.49 -7.14
C PHE A 77 -8.72 6.45 -7.23
N ILE A 78 -9.13 5.19 -7.31
CA ILE A 78 -8.32 4.03 -7.64
C ILE A 78 -9.08 3.20 -8.67
N GLU A 79 -8.36 2.66 -9.65
CA GLU A 79 -8.89 1.68 -10.59
C GLU A 79 -7.86 0.58 -10.80
N TYR A 80 -8.26 -0.69 -10.68
CA TYR A 80 -7.37 -1.82 -10.85
C TYR A 80 -7.14 -2.11 -12.34
N VAL A 81 -5.87 -2.23 -12.73
CA VAL A 81 -5.49 -2.62 -14.10
C VAL A 81 -5.50 -4.14 -14.22
N ASP A 82 -4.94 -4.80 -13.22
CA ASP A 82 -4.85 -6.26 -13.18
C ASP A 82 -5.96 -6.81 -12.28
N THR A 83 -6.78 -7.73 -12.81
CA THR A 83 -7.82 -8.41 -12.03
C THR A 83 -7.24 -9.54 -11.18
N GLU A 84 -6.23 -10.23 -11.71
CA GLU A 84 -5.61 -11.42 -11.10
C GLU A 84 -4.17 -11.15 -10.65
N GLN A 85 -3.73 -11.88 -9.62
CA GLN A 85 -2.35 -11.85 -9.14
C GLN A 85 -1.51 -12.90 -9.86
N THR A 86 -0.24 -12.61 -10.15
CA THR A 86 0.65 -13.60 -10.79
C THR A 86 0.98 -14.75 -9.83
N PRO A 87 1.21 -15.98 -10.31
CA PRO A 87 1.65 -17.10 -9.47
C PRO A 87 2.93 -16.79 -8.68
N GLU A 88 3.85 -16.01 -9.26
CA GLU A 88 5.10 -15.60 -8.64
C GLU A 88 4.86 -14.65 -7.45
N ASP A 89 3.95 -13.68 -7.62
CA ASP A 89 3.54 -12.74 -6.58
C ASP A 89 2.79 -13.47 -5.46
N ILE A 90 1.87 -14.38 -5.81
CA ILE A 90 1.19 -15.27 -4.86
C ILE A 90 2.25 -16.03 -4.03
N ALA A 91 3.20 -16.69 -4.69
CA ALA A 91 4.25 -17.46 -4.04
C ALA A 91 5.15 -16.58 -3.15
N HIS A 92 5.40 -15.33 -3.52
CA HIS A 92 6.11 -14.38 -2.70
C HIS A 92 5.36 -14.08 -1.39
N VAL A 93 4.09 -13.70 -1.48
CA VAL A 93 3.25 -13.41 -0.30
C VAL A 93 3.18 -14.62 0.63
N TYR A 94 3.00 -15.83 0.09
CA TYR A 94 2.98 -17.05 0.89
C TYR A 94 4.29 -17.29 1.66
N ARG A 95 5.44 -17.07 1.03
CA ARG A 95 6.75 -17.22 1.70
C ARG A 95 6.91 -16.23 2.85
N VAL A 96 6.54 -14.97 2.65
CA VAL A 96 6.59 -13.94 3.69
C VAL A 96 5.64 -14.29 4.85
N ALA A 97 4.42 -14.72 4.54
CA ALA A 97 3.44 -15.14 5.54
C ALA A 97 3.92 -16.35 6.36
N GLN A 98 4.53 -17.36 5.72
CA GLN A 98 5.12 -18.51 6.42
C GLN A 98 6.23 -18.10 7.38
N ARG A 99 7.11 -17.19 6.96
CA ARG A 99 8.18 -16.66 7.81
C ARG A 99 7.59 -15.94 9.03
N ALA A 100 6.62 -15.05 8.81
CA ALA A 100 5.95 -14.33 9.90
C ALA A 100 5.28 -15.27 10.91
N ARG A 101 4.59 -16.31 10.43
CA ARG A 101 3.98 -17.35 11.30
C ARG A 101 5.01 -18.05 12.18
N ARG A 102 6.16 -18.44 11.62
CA ARG A 102 7.25 -19.07 12.39
C ARG A 102 7.77 -18.12 13.48
N HIS A 103 8.05 -16.87 13.14
CA HIS A 103 8.50 -15.88 14.12
C HIS A 103 7.46 -15.65 15.23
N TRP A 104 6.18 -15.58 14.89
CA TRP A 104 5.11 -15.41 15.87
C TRP A 104 5.01 -16.60 16.84
N LEU A 105 5.13 -17.83 16.35
CA LEU A 105 5.13 -19.03 17.19
C LEU A 105 6.31 -19.02 18.17
N VAL A 106 7.52 -18.71 17.70
CA VAL A 106 8.71 -18.59 18.55
C VAL A 106 8.50 -17.52 19.64
N TRP A 107 7.99 -16.35 19.27
CA TRP A 107 7.68 -15.30 20.22
C TRP A 107 6.64 -15.74 21.26
N LYS A 108 5.59 -16.44 20.83
CA LYS A 108 4.52 -16.93 21.70
C LYS A 108 5.04 -17.95 22.73
N LEU A 109 5.92 -18.85 22.32
CA LEU A 109 6.61 -19.80 23.22
C LEU A 109 7.45 -19.06 24.26
N ARG A 110 8.33 -18.14 23.82
CA ARG A 110 9.17 -17.33 24.73
C ARG A 110 8.36 -16.46 25.69
N LYS A 111 7.16 -16.03 25.29
CA LYS A 111 6.24 -15.28 26.17
C LYS A 111 5.51 -16.21 27.15
N GLY A 112 5.25 -17.46 26.76
CA GLY A 112 4.73 -18.49 27.66
C GLY A 112 5.73 -18.86 28.75
N GLU A 113 6.98 -19.12 28.36
CA GLU A 113 8.08 -19.45 29.29
C GLU A 113 8.30 -18.35 30.34
N ARG A 114 8.36 -17.08 29.92
CA ARG A 114 8.47 -15.94 30.85
C ARG A 114 7.34 -15.90 31.87
N ARG A 115 6.09 -16.08 31.44
CA ARG A 115 4.92 -16.09 32.34
C ARG A 115 4.93 -17.28 33.31
N ASN A 116 5.47 -18.42 32.90
CA ASN A 116 5.60 -19.59 33.77
C ASN A 116 6.75 -19.44 34.77
N ALA A 117 7.84 -18.73 34.41
CA ALA A 117 8.97 -18.47 35.31
C ALA A 117 8.65 -17.40 36.37
N GLU A 118 7.66 -16.54 36.13
CA GLU A 118 7.16 -15.51 37.05
C GLU A 118 6.07 -16.02 38.02
N ARG A 119 5.71 -17.31 37.96
CA ARG A 119 4.64 -17.93 38.76
C ARG A 119 5.22 -18.95 39.74
#